data_AF-A0A5N4AJU4-F1
#
_entry.id   AF-A0A5N4AJU4-F1
#
_cell.length_a   1.000
_cell.length_b   1.000
_cell.length_c   1.000
_cell.angle_alpha   90.00
_cell.angle_beta   90.00
_cell.angle_gamma   90.00
#
_symmetry.space_group_name_H-M   'P 1'
#
loop_
_entity.id
_entity.type
_entity.pdbx_description
1 polymer ?
#
loop_
_entity_poly.entity_id
_entity_poly.type
_entity_poly.pdbx_seq_one_letter_code
_entity_poly.pdbx_strand_id
1 'polypeptide(L)' 'ENGVTMLTFPPHTSHKLQPLDRGVFGPFKKYLNRVSDAWITNNLGKSMSIYDIPGIVKEAWPLAITPKN' A
#
# COMPACT_ATOMS: atom_id res chain seq x y z
N GLU A 1 -10.75 20.30 26.45
CA GLU A 1 -11.08 19.27 25.45
C GLU A 1 -10.37 19.60 24.14
N ASN A 2 -9.69 18.65 23.51
CA ASN A 2 -8.89 18.90 22.31
C ASN A 2 -9.72 18.91 20.99
N GLY A 3 -11.06 18.94 21.08
CA GLY A 3 -11.93 18.91 19.91
C GLY A 3 -11.91 17.60 19.11
N VAL A 4 -11.52 16.48 19.75
CA VAL A 4 -11.43 15.16 19.11
C VAL A 4 -12.63 14.31 19.48
N THR A 5 -13.37 13.81 18.49
CA THR A 5 -14.41 12.80 18.66
C THR A 5 -13.84 11.42 18.38
N MET A 6 -13.92 10.53 19.38
CA MET A 6 -13.51 9.13 19.22
C MET A 6 -14.59 8.33 18.50
N LEU A 7 -14.20 7.58 17.47
CA LEU A 7 -15.08 6.66 16.75
C LEU A 7 -14.74 5.22 17.12
N THR A 8 -15.77 4.39 17.30
CA THR A 8 -15.61 2.95 17.56
C THR A 8 -16.19 2.16 16.39
N PHE A 9 -15.48 1.13 15.93
CA PHE A 9 -15.96 0.22 14.90
C PHE A 9 -16.61 -1.02 15.51
N PRO A 10 -17.63 -1.61 14.86
CA PRO A 10 -18.11 -2.93 15.21
C PRO A 10 -16.97 -3.96 15.18
N PRO A 11 -17.02 -5.01 16.01
CA PRO A 11 -16.01 -6.06 16.01
C PRO A 11 -15.72 -6.62 14.61
N HIS A 12 -14.43 -6.87 14.32
CA HIS A 12 -13.96 -7.47 13.07
C HIS A 12 -14.26 -6.68 11.78
N THR A 13 -14.52 -5.38 11.86
CA THR A 13 -14.81 -4.53 10.68
C THR A 13 -13.73 -3.52 10.32
N SER A 14 -12.66 -3.38 11.12
CA SER A 14 -11.60 -2.37 10.92
C SER A 14 -11.04 -2.38 9.49
N HIS A 15 -10.70 -3.56 8.97
CA HIS A 15 -10.18 -3.74 7.61
C HIS A 15 -11.14 -3.29 6.48
N LYS A 16 -12.44 -3.12 6.76
CA LYS A 16 -13.45 -2.62 5.81
C LYS A 16 -13.76 -1.15 6.01
N LEU A 17 -13.69 -0.68 7.25
CA LEU A 17 -14.17 0.66 7.63
C LEU A 17 -13.05 1.68 7.76
N GLN A 18 -11.80 1.26 7.96
CA GLN A 18 -10.67 2.19 8.04
C GLN A 18 -10.36 2.75 6.64
N PRO A 19 -10.54 4.07 6.43
CA PRO A 19 -10.36 4.68 5.12
C PRO A 19 -8.94 4.49 4.58
N LEU A 20 -7.94 4.53 5.46
CA LEU A 20 -6.54 4.36 5.10
C LEU A 20 -6.24 2.93 4.60
N ASP A 21 -6.83 1.92 5.24
CA ASP A 21 -6.66 0.51 4.83
C ASP A 21 -7.27 0.25 3.46
N ARG A 22 -8.46 0.82 3.19
CA ARG A 22 -9.19 0.59 1.94
C ARG A 22 -8.71 1.46 0.79
N GLY A 23 -8.52 2.75 1.03
CA GLY A 23 -8.21 3.75 0.00
C GLY A 23 -6.72 3.85 -0.35
N VAL A 24 -5.82 3.47 0.58
CA VAL A 24 -4.37 3.62 0.38
C VAL A 24 -3.66 2.27 0.46
N PHE A 25 -3.72 1.58 1.60
CA PHE A 25 -2.86 0.41 1.81
C PHE A 25 -3.27 -0.83 1.01
N GLY A 26 -4.56 -1.04 0.78
CA GLY A 26 -5.07 -2.09 -0.10
C GLY A 26 -4.53 -1.94 -1.54
N PRO A 27 -4.81 -0.81 -2.23
CA PRO A 27 -4.25 -0.50 -3.54
C PRO A 27 -2.72 -0.53 -3.55
N PHE A 28 -2.07 0.02 -2.52
CA PHE A 28 -0.61 0.05 -2.43
C PHE A 28 -0.01 -1.34 -2.42
N LYS A 29 -0.52 -2.26 -1.60
CA LYS A 29 -0.08 -3.67 -1.59
C LYS A 29 -0.21 -4.32 -2.97
N LYS A 30 -1.32 -4.05 -3.68
CA LYS A 30 -1.56 -4.57 -5.03
C LYS A 30 -0.51 -4.07 -6.03
N TYR A 31 -0.26 -2.76 -6.05
CA TYR A 31 0.72 -2.18 -6.99
C TYR A 31 2.15 -2.53 -6.62
N LEU A 32 2.47 -2.59 -5.32
CA LEU A 32 3.76 -3.02 -4.83
C LEU A 32 4.09 -4.43 -5.33
N ASN A 33 3.15 -5.38 -5.19
CA ASN A 33 3.33 -6.74 -5.73
C ASN A 33 3.57 -6.72 -7.24
N ARG A 34 2.76 -5.96 -8.00
CA ARG A 34 2.91 -5.86 -9.46
C ARG A 34 4.28 -5.34 -9.89
N VAL A 35 4.76 -4.28 -9.24
CA VAL A 35 6.08 -3.68 -9.55
C VAL A 35 7.21 -4.62 -9.11
N SER A 36 7.07 -5.29 -7.96
CA SER A 36 8.02 -6.31 -7.51
C SER A 36 8.13 -7.47 -8.50
N ASP A 37 7.00 -8.00 -8.99
CA ASP A 37 6.98 -9.06 -10.00
C ASP A 37 7.68 -8.61 -11.30
N ALA A 38 7.44 -7.36 -11.72
CA ALA A 38 8.13 -6.75 -12.87
C ALA A 38 9.63 -6.60 -12.61
N TRP A 39 10.05 -6.24 -11.40
CA TRP A 39 11.47 -6.16 -11.06
C TRP A 39 12.15 -7.53 -11.12
N ILE A 40 11.52 -8.57 -10.56
CA ILE A 40 12.06 -9.94 -10.56
C ILE A 40 12.23 -10.47 -11.98
N THR A 41 11.21 -10.27 -12.83
CA THR A 41 11.25 -10.71 -14.23
C THR A 41 12.32 -9.99 -15.05
N ASN A 42 12.58 -8.71 -14.76
CA ASN A 42 13.64 -7.93 -15.42
C ASN A 42 15.04 -8.17 -14.84
N ASN A 43 15.16 -8.79 -13.66
CA ASN A 43 16.42 -9.03 -12.96
C ASN A 43 16.63 -10.51 -12.64
N LEU A 44 16.51 -11.36 -13.66
CA LEU A 44 16.66 -12.81 -13.52
C LEU A 44 17.97 -13.19 -12.82
N GLY A 45 17.87 -14.10 -11.85
CA GLY A 45 19.01 -14.59 -11.07
C GLY A 45 19.51 -13.63 -9.99
N LYS A 46 18.92 -12.44 -9.85
CA LYS A 46 19.22 -11.51 -8.75
C LYS A 46 18.14 -11.59 -7.67
N SER A 47 18.57 -11.58 -6.42
CA SER A 47 17.65 -11.43 -5.28
C SER A 47 17.37 -9.96 -5.02
N MET A 48 16.10 -9.61 -4.79
CA MET A 48 15.72 -8.25 -4.39
C MET A 48 16.30 -7.94 -3.01
N SER A 49 16.98 -6.81 -2.90
CA SER A 49 17.53 -6.31 -1.65
C SER A 49 16.67 -5.18 -1.09
N ILE A 50 16.94 -4.81 0.16
CA ILE A 50 16.30 -3.65 0.79
C ILE A 50 16.62 -2.33 0.07
N TYR A 51 17.71 -2.27 -0.71
CA TYR A 51 18.11 -1.08 -1.47
C TYR A 51 17.30 -0.91 -2.77
N ASP A 52 16.64 -1.96 -3.23
CA ASP A 52 15.74 -1.90 -4.39
C ASP A 52 14.35 -1.38 -4.00
N ILE A 53 13.95 -1.56 -2.72
CA ILE A 53 12.63 -1.18 -2.20
C ILE A 53 12.29 0.29 -2.47
N PRO A 54 13.17 1.28 -2.25
CA PRO A 54 12.86 2.68 -2.57
C PRO A 54 12.45 2.89 -4.04
N GLY A 55 13.06 2.16 -4.97
CA GLY A 55 12.70 2.20 -6.39
C GLY A 55 11.31 1.61 -6.64
N ILE A 56 11.03 0.45 -6.06
CA ILE A 56 9.72 -0.21 -6.15
C ILE A 56 8.61 0.69 -5.58
N VAL A 57 8.84 1.28 -4.40
CA VAL A 57 7.88 2.17 -3.73
C VAL A 57 7.65 3.44 -4.55
N LYS A 58 8.70 4.03 -5.12
CA LYS A 58 8.61 5.22 -5.98
C LYS A 58 7.66 4.99 -7.17
N GLU A 59 7.63 3.79 -7.73
CA GLU A 59 6.73 3.45 -8.84
C GLU A 59 5.32 3.06 -8.36
N ALA A 60 5.20 2.29 -7.28
CA ALA A 60 3.91 1.80 -6.80
C ALA A 60 3.05 2.87 -6.10
N TRP A 61 3.68 3.80 -5.38
CA TRP A 61 2.99 4.75 -4.50
C TRP A 61 2.05 5.73 -5.24
N PRO A 62 2.46 6.39 -6.35
CA PRO A 62 1.57 7.30 -7.07
C PRO A 62 0.33 6.62 -7.68
N LEU A 63 0.44 5.31 -7.98
CA LEU A 63 -0.68 4.52 -8.49
C LEU A 63 -1.70 4.19 -7.39
N ALA A 64 -1.21 4.09 -6.14
CA ALA A 64 -1.99 3.71 -4.98
C ALA A 64 -2.64 4.89 -4.26
N ILE A 65 -2.13 6.11 -4.41
CA ILE A 65 -2.67 7.31 -3.76
C ILE A 65 -3.35 8.18 -4.78
N THR A 66 -4.55 7.75 -5.15
CA THR A 66 -5.40 8.51 -6.07
C THR A 66 -6.70 8.88 -5.37
N PRO A 67 -7.32 10.02 -5.71
CA PRO A 67 -8.64 10.37 -5.20
C PRO A 67 -9.78 9.40 -5.60
N LYS A 68 -9.49 8.40 -6.44
CA LYS A 68 -10.49 7.51 -7.05
C LYS A 68 -10.66 6.18 -6.30
N ASN A 69 -9.79 5.85 -5.36
CA ASN A 69 -9.81 4.55 -4.64
C ASN A 69 -10.95 4.39 -3.65
#